data_AF-A0A3B8WVI0-F1
#
_entry.id   AF-A0A3B8WVI0-F1
#
_cell.length_a   1.000
_cell.length_b   1.000
_cell.length_c   1.000
_cell.angle_alpha   90.00
_cell.angle_beta   90.00
_cell.angle_gamma   90.00
#
_symmetry.space_group_name_H-M   'P 1'
#
loop_
_entity.id
_entity.type
_entity.pdbx_description
1 polymer ?
#
loop_
_entity_poly.entity_id
_entity_poly.type
_entity_poly.pdbx_seq_one_letter_code
_entity_poly.pdbx_strand_id
1 'polypeptide(L)' 'TMKYNPRACNSLASLQGFTSLHPLAPAENRQGFLHCMYELQQMLSEVTGMAGFSLTPLAGAQGEFAGIAMIRAYHLQ' A
#
# COMPACT_ATOMS: atom_id res chain seq x y z
N THR A 1 12.80 -9.23 -7.73
CA THR A 1 13.89 -8.65 -8.54
C THR A 1 15.04 -8.22 -7.64
N MET A 2 16.27 -8.63 -7.95
CA MET A 2 17.48 -8.31 -7.15
C MET A 2 18.08 -6.96 -7.56
N LYS A 3 17.42 -5.85 -7.20
CA LYS A 3 17.90 -4.48 -7.43
C LYS A 3 18.63 -3.93 -6.19
N TYR A 4 19.26 -2.77 -6.32
CA TYR A 4 19.83 -2.05 -5.18
C TYR A 4 18.74 -1.64 -4.18
N ASN A 5 19.03 -1.81 -2.88
CA ASN A 5 18.19 -1.36 -1.77
C ASN A 5 18.84 -0.12 -1.12
N PRO A 6 18.31 1.09 -1.35
CA PRO A 6 18.88 2.32 -0.79
C PRO A 6 18.96 2.27 0.74
N ARG A 7 20.12 2.66 1.30
CA ARG A 7 20.34 2.65 2.76
C ARG A 7 19.28 3.44 3.54
N ALA A 8 18.84 4.56 2.97
CA ALA A 8 17.81 5.40 3.58
C ALA A 8 16.47 4.68 3.79
N CYS A 9 16.10 3.72 2.92
CA CYS A 9 14.79 3.06 3.00
C CYS A 9 14.59 2.33 4.33
N ASN A 10 15.59 1.57 4.80
CA ASN A 10 15.49 0.85 6.06
C ASN A 10 15.43 1.81 7.26
N SER A 11 16.25 2.87 7.24
CA SER A 11 16.26 3.89 8.29
C SER A 11 14.92 4.63 8.38
N LEU A 12 14.33 5.03 7.24
CA LEU A 12 13.04 5.73 7.20
C LEU A 12 11.88 4.81 7.59
N ALA A 13 11.88 3.56 7.16
CA ALA A 13 10.89 2.57 7.58
C ALA A 13 10.94 2.25 9.09
N SER A 14 12.07 2.52 9.73
CA SER A 14 12.28 2.28 11.17
C SER A 14 11.84 3.43 12.07
N LEU A 15 11.37 4.55 11.51
CA LEU A 15 10.87 5.68 12.31
C LEU A 15 9.69 5.24 13.19
N GLN A 16 9.63 5.78 14.42
CA GLN A 16 8.60 5.41 15.41
C GLN A 16 7.17 5.63 14.89
N GLY A 17 6.95 6.63 14.04
CA GLY A 17 5.66 6.88 13.40
C GLY A 17 5.15 5.74 12.52
N PHE A 18 6.04 4.84 12.06
CA PHE A 18 5.66 3.63 11.33
C PHE A 18 5.66 2.39 12.24
N THR A 19 6.70 2.20 13.06
CA THR A 19 6.92 0.95 13.80
C THR A 19 6.11 0.83 15.08
N SER A 20 5.70 1.95 15.68
CA SER A 20 5.01 1.99 16.98
C SER A 20 3.51 2.29 16.86
N LEU A 21 2.97 2.29 15.64
CA LEU A 21 1.57 2.58 15.40
C LEU A 21 0.71 1.31 15.48
N HIS A 22 -0.31 1.30 16.34
CA HIS A 22 -1.29 0.20 16.36
C HIS A 22 -2.15 0.24 15.08
N PRO A 23 -2.34 -0.88 14.35
CA PRO A 23 -3.09 -0.88 13.09
C PRO A 23 -4.54 -0.36 13.19
N LEU A 24 -5.17 -0.57 14.34
CA LEU A 24 -6.53 -0.12 14.66
C LEU A 24 -6.58 1.19 15.46
N ALA A 25 -5.48 1.95 15.51
CA ALA A 25 -5.50 3.28 16.13
C ALA A 25 -6.53 4.21 15.45
N PRO A 26 -7.17 5.12 16.20
CA PRO A 26 -8.05 6.13 15.64
C PRO A 26 -7.39 6.89 14.48
N ALA A 27 -8.16 7.25 13.46
CA ALA A 27 -7.62 7.84 12.24
C ALA A 27 -6.87 9.16 12.53
N GLU A 28 -7.32 9.93 13.51
CA GLU A 28 -6.71 11.19 13.93
C GLU A 28 -5.25 10.99 14.37
N ASN A 29 -4.94 9.83 14.96
CA ASN A 29 -3.61 9.50 15.48
C ASN A 29 -2.65 8.94 14.41
N ARG A 30 -3.10 8.77 13.17
CA ARG A 30 -2.32 8.14 12.08
C ARG A 30 -2.34 8.90 10.76
N GLN A 31 -2.67 10.19 10.80
CA GLN A 31 -2.76 11.01 9.58
C GLN A 31 -1.45 11.04 8.78
N GLY A 32 -0.28 11.09 9.43
CA GLY A 32 1.01 11.02 8.74
C GLY A 32 1.21 9.71 7.97
N PHE A 33 0.86 8.57 8.57
CA PHE A 33 0.92 7.26 7.90
C PHE A 33 -0.06 7.21 6.72
N LEU A 34 -1.29 7.67 6.92
CA LEU A 34 -2.32 7.68 5.88
C LEU A 34 -1.94 8.57 4.70
N HIS A 35 -1.28 9.70 4.97
CA HIS A 35 -0.75 10.57 3.92
C HIS A 35 0.29 9.85 3.07
N CYS A 36 1.27 9.18 3.68
CA CYS A 36 2.26 8.38 2.92
C CYS A 36 1.62 7.26 2.10
N MET A 37 0.59 6.60 2.63
CA MET A 37 -0.16 5.57 1.89
C MET A 37 -0.88 6.17 0.68
N TYR A 38 -1.53 7.31 0.86
CA TYR A 38 -2.23 8.01 -0.22
C TYR A 38 -1.27 8.43 -1.34
N GLU A 39 -0.15 9.06 -1.00
CA GLU A 39 0.86 9.46 -1.99
C GLU A 39 1.40 8.25 -2.76
N LEU A 40 1.67 7.14 -2.07
CA LEU A 40 2.09 5.90 -2.72
C LEU A 40 1.04 5.37 -3.69
N GLN A 41 -0.24 5.40 -3.33
CA GLN A 41 -1.33 5.01 -4.23
C GLN A 41 -1.35 5.90 -5.48
N GLN A 42 -1.22 7.22 -5.33
CA GLN A 42 -1.20 8.15 -6.46
C GLN A 42 -0.02 7.90 -7.39
N MET A 43 1.20 7.76 -6.85
CA MET A 43 2.40 7.47 -7.63
C MET A 43 2.26 6.15 -8.41
N LEU A 44 1.72 5.10 -7.79
CA LEU A 44 1.53 3.81 -8.45
C LEU A 44 0.43 3.88 -9.52
N SER A 45 -0.67 4.58 -9.25
CA SER A 45 -1.73 4.84 -10.22
C SER A 45 -1.20 5.58 -11.45
N GLU A 46 -0.38 6.61 -11.25
CA GLU A 46 0.24 7.38 -12.34
C GLU A 46 1.16 6.51 -13.20
N VAL A 47 2.06 5.75 -12.59
CA VAL A 47 3.01 4.89 -13.31
C VAL A 47 2.32 3.75 -14.07
N THR A 48 1.16 3.29 -13.59
CA THR A 48 0.42 2.16 -14.20
C THR A 48 -0.72 2.58 -15.11
N GLY A 49 -1.14 3.84 -15.08
CA GLY A 49 -2.33 4.33 -15.79
C GLY A 49 -3.67 3.85 -15.19
N MET A 50 -3.67 3.37 -13.94
CA MET A 50 -4.86 2.83 -13.27
C MET A 50 -5.63 3.93 -12.51
N ALA A 51 -6.96 3.85 -12.53
CA ALA A 51 -7.82 4.81 -11.82
C ALA A 51 -7.66 4.81 -10.29
N GLY A 52 -7.12 3.74 -9.72
CA GLY A 52 -6.83 3.62 -8.29
C GLY A 52 -5.94 2.42 -7.99
N PHE A 53 -5.34 2.41 -6.80
CA PHE A 53 -4.42 1.36 -6.36
C PHE A 53 -4.76 0.89 -4.95
N SER A 54 -4.73 -0.43 -4.69
CA SER A 54 -4.93 -1.01 -3.35
C SER A 54 -3.62 -1.48 -2.75
N LEU A 55 -3.35 -1.11 -1.49
CA LEU A 55 -2.13 -1.49 -0.75
C LEU A 55 -2.37 -2.66 0.23
N THR A 56 -3.57 -3.24 0.24
CA THR A 56 -3.94 -4.33 1.16
C THR A 56 -3.23 -5.67 0.86
N PRO A 57 -3.05 -6.11 -0.40
CA PRO A 57 -2.35 -7.36 -0.68
C PRO A 57 -0.87 -7.29 -0.30
N LEU A 58 -0.39 -8.25 0.49
CA LEU A 58 0.97 -8.24 1.05
C LEU A 58 1.99 -9.04 0.22
N ALA A 59 1.53 -9.71 -0.84
CA ALA A 59 2.35 -10.51 -1.74
C ALA A 59 1.75 -10.54 -3.15
N GLY A 60 2.57 -10.87 -4.16
CA GLY A 60 2.13 -10.95 -5.56
C GLY A 60 0.93 -11.90 -5.76
N ALA A 61 1.01 -13.12 -5.22
CA ALA A 61 -0.08 -14.10 -5.29
C ALA A 61 -1.38 -13.62 -4.61
N GLN A 62 -1.29 -12.84 -3.52
CA GLN A 62 -2.48 -12.23 -2.91
C GLN A 62 -3.09 -11.15 -3.81
N GLY A 63 -2.25 -10.39 -4.51
CA GLY A 63 -2.70 -9.40 -5.50
C GLY A 63 -3.44 -10.05 -6.67
N GLU A 64 -2.91 -11.16 -7.20
CA GLU A 64 -3.57 -11.94 -8.26
C GLU A 64 -4.93 -12.47 -7.78
N PHE A 65 -4.98 -13.07 -6.60
CA PHE A 65 -6.24 -13.56 -6.02
C PHE A 65 -7.26 -12.43 -5.83
N ALA A 66 -6.84 -11.29 -5.26
CA ALA A 66 -7.70 -10.13 -5.08
C ALA A 66 -8.21 -9.58 -6.43
N GLY A 67 -7.36 -9.55 -7.46
CA GLY A 67 -7.75 -9.14 -8.82
C GLY A 67 -8.82 -10.05 -9.42
N ILE A 68 -8.64 -11.38 -9.34
CA ILE A 68 -9.65 -12.34 -9.81
C ILE A 68 -10.95 -12.21 -9.02
N ALA A 69 -10.87 -12.04 -7.70
CA ALA A 69 -12.04 -11.83 -6.85
C ALA A 69 -12.80 -10.54 -7.21
N MET A 70 -12.09 -9.45 -7.51
CA MET A 70 -12.68 -8.19 -7.97
C MET A 70 -13.36 -8.34 -9.34
N ILE A 71 -12.71 -9.01 -10.30
CA ILE A 71 -13.31 -9.28 -11.62
C ILE A 71 -14.58 -10.11 -11.46
N ARG A 72 -14.55 -11.16 -10.62
CA ARG A 72 -15.75 -11.95 -10.31
C ARG A 72 -16.86 -11.09 -9.70
N ALA A 73 -16.53 -10.26 -8.71
CA ALA A 73 -17.50 -9.40 -8.03
C ALA A 73 -18.16 -8.40 -8.99
N TYR A 74 -17.40 -7.83 -9.93
CA TYR A 74 -17.92 -6.93 -10.96
C TYR A 74 -18.99 -7.59 -11.86
N HIS A 75 -18.82 -8.86 -12.22
CA HIS A 75 -19.77 -9.59 -13.08
C HIS A 75 -20.95 -10.23 -12.33
N LEU A 76 -20.92 -10.24 -10.99
CA LEU A 76 -22.03 -10.72 -10.15
C LEU A 76 -23.01 -9.61 -9.76
N GLN A 77 -22.66 -8.36 -10.06
CA GLN A 77 -23.57 -7.21 -9.99
C GLN A 77 -24.54 -7.26 -11.18
#